data_AF-A0A975P711-F1
#
_entry.id   AF-A0A975P711-F1
#
_cell.length_a   1.000
_cell.length_b   1.000
_cell.length_c   1.000
_cell.angle_alpha   90.00
_cell.angle_beta   90.00
_cell.angle_gamma   90.00
#
_symmetry.space_group_name_H-M   'P 1'
#
loop_
_entity.id
_entity.type
_entity.pdbx_description
1 polymer ?
#
loop_
_entity_poly.entity_id
_entity_poly.type
_entity_poly.pdbx_seq_one_letter_code
_entity_poly.pdbx_strand_id
1 'polypeptide(L)' 'MAARREKPPLELACRALCQLRRQPEDTRWRGAPMWHSVVHEAMVVLEAALTKEELARVVPGYPFPDLYDHKQRADG' A
#
# COMPACT_ATOMS: atom_id res chain seq x y z
N MET A 1 15.89 14.98 12.62
CA MET A 1 14.80 13.98 12.76
C MET A 1 14.12 13.88 11.41
N ALA A 2 14.20 12.74 10.72
CA ALA A 2 13.54 12.59 9.43
C ALA A 2 12.02 12.67 9.66
N ALA A 3 11.35 13.63 9.02
CA ALA A 3 9.89 13.70 9.02
C ALA A 3 9.37 12.34 8.54
N ARG A 4 8.59 11.65 9.40
CA ARG A 4 8.00 10.36 9.06
C ARG A 4 7.03 10.64 7.91
N ARG A 5 7.43 10.34 6.67
CA ARG A 5 6.52 10.41 5.52
C ARG A 5 5.28 9.61 5.91
N GLU A 6 4.14 10.29 5.96
CA GLU A 6 2.87 9.63 6.22
C GLU A 6 2.66 8.60 5.12
N LYS A 7 2.49 7.34 5.51
CA LYS A 7 2.24 6.26 4.56
C LYS A 7 0.87 6.49 3.92
N PRO A 8 0.73 6.31 2.59
CA PRO A 8 -0.56 6.47 1.94
C PRO A 8 -1.59 5.49 2.53
N PRO A 9 -2.89 5.85 2.56
CA PRO A 9 -3.93 5.00 3.11
C PRO A 9 -3.98 3.59 2.53
N LEU A 10 -3.71 3.43 1.22
CA LEU A 10 -3.62 2.12 0.59
C LEU A 10 -2.51 1.25 1.18
N GLU A 11 -1.32 1.81 1.42
CA GLU A 11 -0.21 1.07 2.05
C GLU A 11 -0.60 0.65 3.47
N LEU A 12 -1.25 1.55 4.23
CA LEU A 12 -1.72 1.23 5.59
C LEU A 12 -2.75 0.09 5.58
N ALA A 13 -3.69 0.08 4.63
CA ALA A 13 -4.66 -1.00 4.47
C ALA A 13 -3.96 -2.33 4.14
N CYS A 14 -2.99 -2.32 3.23
CA CYS A 14 -2.21 -3.51 2.88
C CYS A 14 -1.43 -4.05 4.08
N ARG A 15 -0.82 -3.16 4.86
CA ARG A 15 -0.09 -3.51 6.08
C ARG A 15 -1.01 -4.13 7.13
N ALA A 16 -2.20 -3.57 7.32
CA ALA A 16 -3.22 -4.15 8.20
C ALA A 16 -3.64 -5.57 7.74
N LEU A 17 -3.77 -5.81 6.43
CA LEU A 17 -4.04 -7.14 5.90
C LEU A 17 -2.89 -8.13 6.16
N CYS A 18 -1.63 -7.71 6.01
CA CYS A 18 -0.49 -8.53 6.39
C CYS A 18 -0.52 -8.87 7.88
N GLN A 19 -0.79 -7.90 8.76
CA GLN A 19 -0.91 -8.13 10.21
C GLN A 19 -2.02 -9.13 10.55
N LEU A 20 -3.20 -8.96 9.95
CA LEU A 20 -4.32 -9.89 10.11
C LEU A 20 -3.92 -11.33 9.73
N ARG A 21 -3.13 -11.48 8.67
CA ARG A 21 -2.62 -12.77 8.17
C ARG A 21 -1.36 -13.26 8.89
N ARG A 22 -0.84 -12.51 9.87
CA ARG A 22 0.45 -12.75 10.54
C ARG A 22 1.63 -12.88 9.56
N GLN A 23 1.63 -12.05 8.52
CA GLN A 23 2.69 -11.96 7.52
C GLN A 23 3.57 -10.73 7.77
N PRO A 24 4.89 -10.81 7.50
CA PRO A 24 5.80 -9.68 7.73
C PRO A 24 5.68 -8.62 6.64
N GLU A 25 5.14 -7.45 6.95
CA GLU A 25 4.83 -6.36 6.00
C GLU A 25 6.01 -5.87 5.14
N ASP A 26 7.18 -5.69 5.77
CA ASP A 26 8.35 -5.05 5.16
C ASP A 26 9.35 -6.05 4.57
N THR A 27 9.12 -7.36 4.76
CA THR A 27 10.02 -8.38 4.20
C THR A 27 9.88 -8.41 2.69
N ARG A 28 11.01 -8.47 1.97
CA ARG A 28 11.01 -8.61 0.52
C ARG A 28 10.45 -9.97 0.13
N TRP A 29 9.40 -9.96 -0.69
CA TRP A 29 8.80 -11.12 -1.33
C TRP A 29 8.68 -10.83 -2.83
N ARG A 30 9.26 -11.70 -3.67
CA ARG A 30 9.27 -11.53 -5.15
C ARG A 30 9.79 -10.15 -5.61
N GLY A 31 10.79 -9.61 -4.91
CA GLY A 31 11.44 -8.33 -5.26
C GLY A 31 10.74 -7.07 -4.74
N ALA A 32 9.58 -7.20 -4.08
CA ALA A 32 8.83 -6.09 -3.48
C ALA A 32 8.54 -6.33 -1.99
N PRO A 33 8.20 -5.31 -1.19
CA PRO A 33 7.68 -5.50 0.16
C PRO A 33 6.44 -6.43 0.18
N MET A 34 6.31 -7.26 1.21
CA MET A 34 5.20 -8.22 1.35
C MET A 34 3.83 -7.56 1.21
N TRP A 35 3.66 -6.34 1.72
CA TRP A 35 2.38 -5.64 1.62
C TRP A 35 1.90 -5.42 0.16
N HIS A 36 2.81 -5.39 -0.84
CA HIS A 36 2.42 -5.31 -2.25
C HIS A 36 1.60 -6.53 -2.70
N SER A 37 1.83 -7.69 -2.07
CA SER A 37 1.15 -8.93 -2.44
C SER A 37 -0.35 -8.94 -2.11
N VAL A 38 -0.81 -8.01 -1.27
CA VAL A 38 -2.20 -7.92 -0.82
C VAL A 38 -2.91 -6.66 -1.30
N VAL A 39 -2.31 -5.93 -2.24
CA VAL A 39 -2.89 -4.69 -2.78
C VAL A 39 -4.23 -4.94 -3.46
N HIS A 40 -4.35 -6.05 -4.20
CA HIS A 40 -5.62 -6.37 -4.85
C HIS A 40 -6.73 -6.58 -3.83
N GLU A 41 -6.50 -7.32 -2.76
CA GLU A 41 -7.49 -7.49 -1.69
C GLU A 41 -7.82 -6.18 -0.99
N ALA A 42 -6.83 -5.32 -0.71
CA ALA A 42 -7.06 -4.00 -0.14
C ALA A 42 -7.93 -3.14 -1.06
N MET A 43 -7.63 -3.14 -2.36
CA MET A 43 -8.39 -2.40 -3.37
C MET A 43 -9.85 -2.87 -3.44
N VAL A 44 -10.10 -4.19 -3.47
CA VAL A 44 -11.46 -4.75 -3.49
C VAL A 44 -12.29 -4.29 -2.30
N VAL A 45 -11.68 -4.26 -1.10
CA VAL A 45 -12.37 -3.78 0.12
C VAL A 45 -12.65 -2.28 0.05
N LEU A 46 -11.67 -1.47 -0.40
CA LEU A 46 -11.84 -0.03 -0.51
C LEU A 46 -12.88 0.35 -1.58
N GLU A 47 -12.90 -0.34 -2.72
CA GLU A 47 -13.92 -0.18 -3.77
C GLU A 47 -15.33 -0.53 -3.29
N ALA A 48 -15.46 -1.52 -2.40
CA ALA A 48 -16.75 -1.89 -1.82
C ALA A 48 -17.23 -0.91 -0.73
N ALA A 49 -16.30 -0.26 -0.02
CA ALA A 49 -16.61 0.58 1.14
C ALA A 49 -16.77 2.08 0.82
N LEU A 50 -16.18 2.56 -0.28
CA LEU A 50 -16.08 3.98 -0.60
C LEU A 50 -16.75 4.32 -1.94
N THR A 51 -17.17 5.57 -2.09
CA THR A 51 -17.54 6.09 -3.42
C THR A 51 -16.28 6.28 -4.28
N LYS A 52 -16.45 6.47 -5.59
CA LYS A 52 -15.33 6.72 -6.51
C LYS A 52 -14.55 7.99 -6.14
N GLU A 53 -15.24 9.02 -5.66
CA GLU A 53 -14.64 10.28 -5.25
C GLU A 53 -13.80 10.13 -3.98
N GLU A 54 -14.27 9.33 -3.02
CA GLU A 54 -13.54 9.00 -1.80
C GLU A 54 -12.34 8.10 -2.11
N LEU A 55 -12.53 7.10 -2.97
CA LEU A 55 -11.48 6.18 -3.39
C LEU A 55 -10.33 6.91 -4.07
N ALA A 56 -10.62 7.88 -4.95
CA ALA A 56 -9.60 8.69 -5.62
C ALA A 56 -8.77 9.55 -4.65
N ARG A 57 -9.31 9.89 -3.46
CA ARG A 57 -8.57 10.63 -2.42
C ARG A 57 -7.62 9.73 -1.64
N VAL A 58 -8.00 8.47 -1.41
CA VAL A 58 -7.22 7.52 -0.60
C VAL A 58 -6.26 6.67 -1.42
N VAL A 59 -6.53 6.53 -2.73
CA VAL A 59 -5.70 5.81 -3.71
C VAL A 59 -5.30 6.75 -4.87
N PRO A 60 -4.19 7.49 -4.73
CA PRO A 60 -3.64 8.25 -5.85
C PRO A 60 -3.30 7.33 -7.03
N GLY A 61 -3.72 7.69 -8.25
CA GLY A 61 -3.49 6.88 -9.45
C GLY A 61 -4.54 5.80 -9.73
N TYR A 62 -5.63 5.73 -8.95
CA TYR A 62 -6.76 4.83 -9.25
C TYR A 62 -7.20 4.92 -10.73
N PRO A 63 -7.48 3.79 -11.43
CA PRO A 63 -7.55 2.40 -10.93
C PRO A 63 -6.22 1.62 -10.90
N PHE A 64 -5.11 2.24 -11.33
CA PHE A 64 -3.79 1.61 -11.34
C PHE A 64 -2.88 2.36 -10.38
N PRO A 65 -3.03 2.16 -9.05
CA PRO A 65 -2.22 2.87 -8.07
C PRO A 65 -0.74 2.73 -8.40
N ASP A 66 0.00 3.82 -8.26
CA ASP A 66 1.46 3.75 -8.32
C ASP A 66 1.97 3.11 -7.03
N LEU A 67 2.22 1.81 -7.09
CA LEU A 67 2.63 1.01 -5.94
C LEU A 67 4.14 1.08 -5.70
N TYR A 68 4.90 1.93 -6.39
CA TYR A 68 6.36 1.90 -6.29
C TYR A 68 6.91 2.70 -5.09
N ASP A 69 7.43 1.97 -4.09
CA ASP A 69 8.16 2.55 -2.95
C ASP A 69 9.55 3.05 -3.39
N HIS A 70 9.78 4.33 -3.18
CA HIS A 70 10.97 5.12 -3.48
C HIS A 70 12.19 4.80 -2.60
N LYS A 71 12.13 3.82 -1.69
CA LYS A 71 13.33 3.31 -0.98
C LYS A 71 14.42 2.75 -1.91
N GLN A 72 14.18 2.62 -3.21
CA GLN A 72 15.20 2.25 -4.20
C GLN A 72 16.11 3.39 -4.69
N ARG A 73 15.85 4.67 -4.35
CA ARG A 73 16.67 5.80 -4.84
C ARG A 73 17.67 6.38 -3.83
N ALA A 74 17.86 5.76 -2.66
CA ALA A 74 18.75 6.28 -1.63
C ALA A 74 20.13 5.61 -1.55
N ASP A 75 20.40 4.53 -2.31
CA ASP A 75 21.70 3.84 -2.36
C ASP A 75 22.12 3.57 -3.82
N GLY A 76 22.38 4.64 -4.57
CA GLY A 76 22.96 4.62 -5.91
C GLY A 76 23.73 5.89 -6.21
#